data_AF-A0A966PM20-F1
#
_entry.id   AF-A0A966PM20-F1
#
_cell.length_a   1.000
_cell.length_b   1.000
_cell.length_c   1.000
_cell.angle_alpha   90.00
_cell.angle_beta   90.00
_cell.angle_gamma   90.00
#
_symmetry.space_group_name_H-M   'P 1'
#
loop_
_entity.id
_entity.type
_entity.pdbx_description
1 polymer ?
#
loop_
_entity_poly.entity_id
_entity_poly.type
_entity_poly.pdbx_seq_one_letter_code
_entity_poly.pdbx_strand_id
1 'polypeptide(L)'
;MTTAPSIILDCDPGHDDALAIIVAARHTNILGITTVSGNAPIESTTHNALVMKDLLGLKVPVHQGAVRPIVAEPQYATYVHGESGLDGADLPAPTSTVDGDDAVGFIIDTVRANEGAWLVPTGPLTNIAMALRLAPDIAKRIAGISLMGGGTFGNRTTAAEFNIWVDPEAADVVYRYGGPLIMAGLHVTHQFRATQPRIDKVKAMPGQLAHVMGDLMQFFTNMYMSRHHGMDGGAAPTPEG
;
A
#
# COMPACT_ATOMS: atom_id res chain seq x y z
N MET A 1 1.06 -12.80 -26.29
CA MET A 1 0.27 -12.60 -25.06
C MET A 1 1.27 -12.28 -23.97
N THR A 2 1.38 -11.02 -23.55
CA THR A 2 2.25 -10.66 -22.43
C THR A 2 1.59 -11.19 -21.16
N THR A 3 2.25 -12.13 -20.48
CA THR A 3 1.83 -12.62 -19.17
C THR A 3 1.79 -11.45 -18.19
N ALA A 4 0.77 -11.39 -17.34
CA ALA A 4 0.66 -10.35 -16.31
C ALA A 4 1.95 -10.32 -15.46
N PRO A 5 2.48 -9.13 -15.11
CA PRO A 5 3.71 -9.02 -14.33
C PRO A 5 3.51 -9.67 -12.96
N SER A 6 4.53 -10.41 -12.49
CA SER A 6 4.52 -10.99 -11.15
C SER A 6 5.05 -9.99 -10.14
N ILE A 7 4.30 -9.78 -9.05
CA ILE A 7 4.62 -8.74 -8.07
C ILE A 7 4.64 -9.26 -6.64
N ILE A 8 5.39 -8.57 -5.78
CA ILE A 8 5.19 -8.61 -4.32
C ILE A 8 4.66 -7.24 -3.92
N LEU A 9 3.49 -7.21 -3.27
CA LEU A 9 2.86 -5.97 -2.81
C LEU A 9 3.20 -5.76 -1.33
N ASP A 10 3.88 -4.66 -1.01
CA ASP A 10 4.27 -4.31 0.36
C ASP A 10 3.47 -3.08 0.81
N CYS A 11 2.52 -3.24 1.73
CA CYS A 11 1.53 -2.20 2.02
C CYS A 11 1.28 -2.01 3.52
N ASP A 12 0.68 -0.88 3.87
CA ASP A 12 0.24 -0.55 5.24
C ASP A 12 -1.26 -0.22 5.25
N PRO A 13 -2.14 -1.21 4.98
CA PRO A 13 -3.44 -0.93 4.38
C PRO A 13 -4.28 0.18 5.01
N GLY A 14 -4.24 1.31 4.31
CA GLY A 14 -5.16 2.42 4.34
C GLY A 14 -6.22 2.35 3.25
N HIS A 15 -6.94 3.47 3.08
CA HIS A 15 -8.03 3.59 2.11
C HIS A 15 -7.53 3.47 0.66
N ASP A 16 -6.36 4.01 0.39
CA ASP A 16 -5.65 3.97 -0.88
C ASP A 16 -5.00 2.62 -1.15
N ASP A 17 -4.38 1.99 -0.15
CA ASP A 17 -3.87 0.62 -0.27
C ASP A 17 -4.99 -0.38 -0.58
N ALA A 18 -6.18 -0.22 0.02
CA ALA A 18 -7.33 -1.06 -0.30
C ALA A 18 -7.65 -1.00 -1.81
N LEU A 19 -7.57 0.18 -2.42
CA LEU A 19 -7.68 0.33 -3.87
C LEU A 19 -6.49 -0.31 -4.60
N ALA A 20 -5.26 -0.09 -4.14
CA ALA A 20 -4.05 -0.67 -4.75
C ALA A 20 -4.10 -2.21 -4.78
N ILE A 21 -4.57 -2.86 -3.71
CA ILE A 21 -4.77 -4.31 -3.63
C ILE A 21 -5.78 -4.77 -4.68
N ILE A 22 -6.91 -4.07 -4.86
CA ILE A 22 -7.92 -4.40 -5.88
C ILE A 22 -7.32 -4.32 -7.29
N VAL A 23 -6.55 -3.27 -7.58
CA VAL A 23 -5.90 -3.07 -8.89
C VAL A 23 -4.87 -4.15 -9.14
N ALA A 24 -3.99 -4.39 -8.17
CA ALA A 24 -2.99 -5.44 -8.24
C ALA A 24 -3.65 -6.81 -8.49
N ALA A 25 -4.70 -7.14 -7.76
CA ALA A 25 -5.44 -8.40 -7.90
C ALA A 25 -6.02 -8.60 -9.30
N ARG A 26 -6.36 -7.50 -9.98
CA ARG A 26 -6.97 -7.55 -11.31
C ARG A 26 -5.96 -7.58 -12.46
N HIS A 27 -4.83 -6.90 -12.32
CA HIS A 27 -3.91 -6.63 -13.42
C HIS A 27 -2.54 -7.30 -13.29
N THR A 28 -2.26 -7.96 -12.17
CA THR A 28 -0.94 -8.55 -11.88
C THR A 28 -1.07 -9.98 -11.36
N ASN A 29 0.04 -10.72 -11.37
CA ASN A 29 0.17 -11.98 -10.65
C ASN A 29 0.81 -11.71 -9.28
N ILE A 30 -0.02 -11.54 -8.24
CA ILE A 30 0.49 -11.30 -6.88
C ILE A 30 1.12 -12.60 -6.34
N LEU A 31 2.41 -12.56 -6.05
CA LEU A 31 3.14 -13.68 -5.44
C LEU A 31 2.91 -13.74 -3.92
N GLY A 32 2.69 -12.58 -3.30
CA GLY A 32 2.35 -12.43 -1.89
C GLY A 32 2.15 -10.96 -1.53
N ILE A 33 1.56 -10.76 -0.35
CA ILE A 33 1.37 -9.44 0.25
C ILE A 33 2.22 -9.40 1.52
N THR A 34 3.02 -8.36 1.68
CA THR A 34 3.71 -8.06 2.92
C THR A 34 3.11 -6.82 3.54
N THR A 35 3.09 -6.77 4.87
CA THR A 35 2.56 -5.62 5.61
C THR A 35 3.61 -4.92 6.42
N VAL A 36 3.44 -3.60 6.57
CA VAL A 36 4.34 -2.73 7.32
C VAL A 36 3.54 -1.76 8.19
N SER A 37 4.16 -1.29 9.26
CA SER A 37 3.66 -0.22 10.10
C SER A 37 3.73 1.13 9.36
N GLY A 38 2.65 1.90 9.37
CA GLY A 38 2.55 3.15 8.61
C GLY A 38 1.25 3.88 8.89
N ASN A 39 0.23 3.75 8.05
CA ASN A 39 -1.08 4.39 8.25
C ASN A 39 -1.69 4.08 9.63
N ALA A 40 -1.47 2.86 10.13
CA ALA A 40 -1.85 2.38 11.45
C ALA A 40 -0.75 1.45 12.02
N PRO A 41 -0.84 1.02 13.29
CA PRO A 41 0.03 -0.02 13.84
C PRO A 41 -0.01 -1.31 12.99
N ILE A 42 1.07 -2.08 13.04
CA ILE A 42 1.25 -3.29 12.21
C ILE A 42 0.11 -4.30 12.38
N GLU A 43 -0.46 -4.44 13.58
CA GLU A 43 -1.56 -5.37 13.84
C GLU A 43 -2.81 -4.96 13.07
N SER A 44 -3.08 -3.65 12.97
CA SER A 44 -4.18 -3.08 12.21
C SER A 44 -3.94 -3.20 10.71
N THR A 45 -2.75 -2.85 10.22
CA THR A 45 -2.45 -2.95 8.78
C THR A 45 -2.48 -4.40 8.29
N THR A 46 -1.95 -5.34 9.10
CA THR A 46 -2.05 -6.78 8.83
C THR A 46 -3.50 -7.27 8.82
N HIS A 47 -4.30 -6.84 9.79
CA HIS A 47 -5.73 -7.17 9.84
C HIS A 47 -6.45 -6.68 8.57
N ASN A 48 -6.22 -5.42 8.18
CA ASN A 48 -6.84 -4.81 7.01
C ASN A 48 -6.41 -5.51 5.71
N ALA A 49 -5.15 -5.95 5.60
CA ALA A 49 -4.68 -6.76 4.46
C ALA A 49 -5.45 -8.08 4.35
N LEU A 50 -5.69 -8.76 5.48
CA LEU A 50 -6.45 -10.02 5.53
C LEU A 50 -7.91 -9.81 5.15
N VAL A 51 -8.54 -8.73 5.61
CA VAL A 51 -9.91 -8.36 5.22
C VAL A 51 -10.00 -8.16 3.71
N MET A 52 -9.06 -7.41 3.12
CA MET A 52 -9.05 -7.18 1.67
C MET A 52 -8.76 -8.47 0.88
N LYS A 53 -7.83 -9.31 1.35
CA LYS A 53 -7.56 -10.65 0.79
C LYS A 53 -8.83 -11.49 0.74
N ASP A 54 -9.60 -11.52 1.82
CA ASP A 54 -10.81 -12.33 1.91
C ASP A 54 -11.95 -11.77 1.06
N LEU A 55 -12.17 -10.46 1.08
CA LEU A 55 -13.17 -9.78 0.24
C LEU A 55 -12.92 -9.99 -1.26
N LEU A 56 -11.65 -10.07 -1.66
CA LEU A 56 -11.24 -10.32 -3.04
C LEU A 56 -11.12 -11.82 -3.37
N GLY A 57 -11.26 -12.71 -2.38
CA GLY A 57 -11.08 -14.15 -2.54
C GLY A 57 -9.65 -14.57 -2.92
N LEU A 58 -8.65 -13.73 -2.60
CA LEU A 58 -7.25 -13.98 -2.93
C LEU A 58 -6.70 -15.18 -2.14
N LYS A 59 -5.82 -15.95 -2.79
CA LYS A 59 -5.17 -17.15 -2.22
C LYS A 59 -3.67 -16.99 -2.02
N VAL A 60 -3.21 -15.74 -2.02
CA VAL A 60 -1.79 -15.39 -1.86
C VAL A 60 -1.43 -15.33 -0.37
N PRO A 61 -0.17 -15.63 -0.01
CA PRO A 61 0.28 -15.51 1.37
C PRO A 61 0.33 -14.04 1.81
N VAL A 62 0.03 -13.79 3.08
CA VAL A 62 0.18 -12.49 3.74
C VAL A 62 1.21 -12.64 4.86
N HIS A 63 2.29 -11.89 4.77
CA HIS A 63 3.35 -11.88 5.79
C HIS A 63 3.37 -10.55 6.53
N GLN A 64 3.35 -10.62 7.86
CA GLN A 64 3.56 -9.45 8.72
C GLN A 64 5.04 -9.05 8.70
N GLY A 65 5.29 -7.75 8.63
CA GLY A 65 6.65 -7.20 8.55
C GLY A 65 6.98 -6.23 9.67
N ALA A 66 7.72 -5.18 9.32
CA ALA A 66 8.31 -4.27 10.29
C ALA A 66 7.24 -3.50 11.08
N VAL A 67 7.37 -3.58 12.41
CA VAL A 67 6.48 -2.91 13.37
C VAL A 67 6.82 -1.42 13.57
N ARG A 68 8.02 -1.00 13.14
CA ARG A 68 8.55 0.35 13.29
C ARG A 68 9.56 0.68 12.19
N PRO A 69 9.83 1.97 11.94
CA PRO A 69 10.94 2.42 11.09
C PRO A 69 12.31 1.92 11.58
N ILE A 70 13.33 1.96 10.70
CA ILE A 70 14.70 1.51 11.02
C ILE A 70 15.27 2.28 12.23
N VAL A 71 15.09 3.60 12.28
CA VAL A 71 15.67 4.47 13.31
C VAL A 71 14.59 5.19 14.13
N ALA A 72 13.64 5.82 13.45
CA ALA A 72 12.63 6.68 14.08
C ALA A 72 11.60 5.90 14.90
N GLU A 73 10.86 6.63 15.74
CA GLU A 73 9.67 6.09 16.41
C GLU A 73 8.50 5.95 15.43
N PRO A 74 7.62 4.94 15.60
CA PRO A 74 6.43 4.80 14.78
C PRO A 74 5.57 6.06 14.75
N GLN A 75 5.04 6.38 13.59
CA GLN A 75 4.12 7.49 13.36
C GLN A 75 2.95 6.98 12.53
N TYR A 76 1.74 7.33 12.95
CA TYR A 76 0.52 6.82 12.33
C TYR A 76 -0.29 7.92 11.65
N ALA A 77 -1.03 7.55 10.61
CA ALA A 77 -1.92 8.43 9.86
C ALA A 77 -3.40 8.28 10.27
N THR A 78 -3.67 7.98 11.55
CA THR A 78 -5.04 7.79 12.08
C THR A 78 -5.95 8.98 11.84
N TYR A 79 -5.37 10.18 11.71
CA TYR A 79 -6.09 11.38 11.37
C TYR A 79 -6.70 11.35 9.96
N VAL A 80 -6.13 10.62 9.00
CA VAL A 80 -6.69 10.43 7.65
C VAL A 80 -7.49 9.14 7.56
N HIS A 81 -6.97 8.07 8.17
CA HIS A 81 -7.45 6.71 7.97
C HIS A 81 -8.36 6.17 9.08
N GLY A 82 -8.55 6.94 10.15
CA GLY A 82 -9.25 6.51 11.35
C GLY A 82 -8.39 5.65 12.27
N GLU A 83 -8.94 5.21 13.40
CA GLU A 83 -8.17 4.49 14.42
C GLU A 83 -7.77 3.08 13.96
N SER A 84 -8.62 2.40 13.18
CA SER A 84 -8.30 1.08 12.63
C SER A 84 -7.36 1.13 11.41
N GLY A 85 -7.09 2.31 10.85
CA GLY A 85 -6.41 2.45 9.56
C GLY A 85 -7.31 2.24 8.34
N LEU A 86 -8.56 1.77 8.51
CA LEU A 86 -9.51 1.57 7.43
C LEU A 86 -10.96 1.84 7.91
N ASP A 87 -11.13 2.92 8.67
CA ASP A 87 -12.44 3.29 9.23
C ASP A 87 -13.43 3.72 8.14
N GLY A 88 -14.72 3.66 8.47
CA GLY A 88 -15.78 4.23 7.64
C GLY A 88 -16.64 3.22 6.90
N ALA A 89 -16.25 1.95 6.88
CA ALA A 89 -17.07 0.83 6.43
C ALA A 89 -17.23 -0.22 7.53
N ASP A 90 -18.31 -0.99 7.47
CA ASP A 90 -18.48 -2.20 8.29
C ASP A 90 -17.65 -3.33 7.68
N LEU A 91 -16.40 -3.44 8.13
CA LEU A 91 -15.45 -4.43 7.63
C LEU A 91 -15.77 -5.81 8.24
N PRO A 92 -15.91 -6.87 7.42
CA PRO A 92 -16.07 -8.21 7.96
C PRO A 92 -14.81 -8.63 8.69
N ALA A 93 -14.95 -9.43 9.75
CA ALA A 93 -13.80 -10.06 10.38
C ALA A 93 -13.08 -10.97 9.37
N PRO A 94 -11.74 -10.95 9.30
CA PRO A 94 -10.99 -11.82 8.43
C PRO A 94 -11.17 -13.28 8.85
N THR A 95 -11.39 -14.13 7.86
CA THR A 95 -11.43 -15.60 7.95
C THR A 95 -10.06 -16.23 7.71
N SER A 96 -9.20 -15.56 6.95
CA SER A 96 -7.80 -15.93 6.78
C SER A 96 -6.96 -15.52 7.99
N THR A 97 -5.92 -16.30 8.27
CA THR A 97 -4.86 -15.95 9.21
C THR A 97 -3.63 -15.45 8.47
N VAL A 98 -2.76 -14.73 9.16
CA VAL A 98 -1.42 -14.39 8.66
C VAL A 98 -0.62 -15.67 8.37
N ASP A 99 0.11 -15.68 7.26
CA ASP A 99 0.89 -16.84 6.80
C ASP A 99 2.29 -16.89 7.46
N GLY A 100 2.81 -15.74 7.90
CA GLY A 100 4.04 -15.65 8.69
C GLY A 100 4.33 -14.23 9.19
N ASP A 101 5.30 -14.08 10.09
CA ASP A 101 5.71 -12.81 10.72
C ASP A 101 7.08 -12.29 10.25
N ASP A 102 7.63 -12.91 9.20
CA ASP A 102 8.87 -12.52 8.55
C ASP A 102 8.63 -12.10 7.09
N ALA A 103 8.08 -10.89 6.89
CA ALA A 103 7.93 -10.29 5.57
C ALA A 103 9.27 -10.15 4.82
N VAL A 104 10.36 -9.85 5.54
CA VAL A 104 11.67 -9.61 4.93
C VAL A 104 12.25 -10.90 4.36
N GLY A 105 12.23 -11.99 5.14
CA GLY A 105 12.60 -13.32 4.67
C GLY A 105 11.71 -13.79 3.52
N PHE A 106 10.39 -13.58 3.63
CA PHE A 106 9.45 -13.89 2.55
C PHE A 106 9.80 -13.17 1.23
N ILE A 107 10.11 -11.88 1.27
CA ILE A 107 10.53 -11.12 0.08
C ILE A 107 11.79 -11.74 -0.54
N ILE A 108 12.80 -12.00 0.29
CA ILE A 108 14.09 -12.54 -0.16
C ILE A 108 13.90 -13.90 -0.84
N ASP A 109 13.18 -14.81 -0.18
CA ASP A 109 12.96 -16.16 -0.68
C ASP A 109 12.09 -16.17 -1.94
N THR A 110 11.04 -15.34 -1.96
CA THR A 110 10.14 -15.22 -3.12
C THR A 110 10.87 -14.66 -4.33
N VAL A 111 11.71 -13.63 -4.17
CA VAL A 111 12.51 -13.07 -5.27
C VAL A 111 13.56 -14.08 -5.76
N ARG A 112 14.17 -14.86 -4.87
CA ARG A 112 15.12 -15.91 -5.26
C ARG A 112 14.45 -17.06 -6.01
N ALA A 113 13.21 -17.39 -5.66
CA ALA A 113 12.42 -18.40 -6.34
C ALA A 113 11.79 -17.92 -7.66
N ASN A 114 11.62 -16.60 -7.84
CA ASN A 114 10.94 -15.99 -8.99
C ASN A 114 11.80 -14.86 -9.57
N GLU A 115 12.63 -15.18 -10.57
CA GLU A 115 13.41 -14.15 -11.27
C GLU A 115 12.47 -13.16 -11.99
N GLY A 116 12.81 -11.87 -11.91
CA GLY A 116 12.05 -10.81 -12.55
C GLY A 116 10.77 -10.41 -11.81
N ALA A 117 10.56 -10.82 -10.55
CA ALA A 117 9.50 -10.27 -9.72
C ALA A 117 9.66 -8.74 -9.57
N TRP A 118 8.55 -8.01 -9.59
CA TRP A 118 8.51 -6.57 -9.37
C TRP A 118 8.07 -6.26 -7.93
N LEU A 119 8.77 -5.38 -7.23
CA LEU A 119 8.37 -4.97 -5.88
C LEU A 119 7.48 -3.73 -5.96
N VAL A 120 6.34 -3.76 -5.29
CA VAL A 120 5.37 -2.66 -5.27
C VAL A 120 5.12 -2.23 -3.83
N PRO A 121 5.98 -1.40 -3.23
CA PRO A 121 5.70 -0.85 -1.92
C PRO A 121 4.75 0.36 -2.01
N THR A 122 3.64 0.30 -1.29
CA THR A 122 2.66 1.39 -1.14
C THR A 122 2.68 2.06 0.23
N GLY A 123 3.45 1.50 1.17
CA GLY A 123 3.70 2.06 2.51
C GLY A 123 5.17 2.44 2.76
N PRO A 124 5.55 2.66 4.04
CA PRO A 124 6.95 2.88 4.44
C PRO A 124 7.90 1.78 3.95
N LEU A 125 9.07 2.17 3.46
CA LEU A 125 9.99 1.29 2.72
C LEU A 125 10.81 0.33 3.59
N THR A 126 10.47 0.18 4.87
CA THR A 126 11.27 -0.54 5.87
C THR A 126 11.52 -2.00 5.49
N ASN A 127 10.47 -2.74 5.09
CA ASN A 127 10.61 -4.14 4.68
C ASN A 127 11.54 -4.29 3.47
N ILE A 128 11.34 -3.44 2.44
CA ILE A 128 12.13 -3.46 1.21
C ILE A 128 13.60 -3.11 1.49
N ALA A 129 13.86 -2.08 2.28
CA ALA A 129 15.21 -1.67 2.65
C ALA A 129 15.94 -2.77 3.43
N MET A 130 15.27 -3.40 4.39
CA MET A 130 15.82 -4.51 5.16
C MET A 130 16.13 -5.72 4.27
N ALA A 131 15.24 -6.07 3.33
CA ALA A 131 15.47 -7.14 2.37
C ALA A 131 16.70 -6.88 1.49
N LEU A 132 16.83 -5.66 0.95
CA LEU A 132 17.98 -5.27 0.13
C LEU A 132 19.30 -5.25 0.92
N ARG A 133 19.26 -4.91 2.22
CA ARG A 133 20.43 -4.91 3.09
C ARG A 133 20.87 -6.31 3.50
N LEU A 134 19.92 -7.17 3.87
CA LEU A 134 20.19 -8.54 4.30
C LEU A 134 20.57 -9.46 3.14
N ALA A 135 20.00 -9.24 1.95
CA ALA A 135 20.27 -10.02 0.75
C ALA A 135 20.54 -9.13 -0.46
N PRO A 136 21.74 -8.49 -0.56
CA PRO A 136 22.07 -7.59 -1.67
C PRO A 136 22.00 -8.24 -3.07
N ASP A 137 22.02 -9.57 -3.14
CA ASP A 137 21.85 -10.31 -4.40
C ASP A 137 20.48 -10.10 -5.05
N ILE A 138 19.42 -9.86 -4.25
CA ILE A 138 18.05 -9.69 -4.77
C ILE A 138 17.92 -8.44 -5.65
N ALA A 139 18.75 -7.42 -5.42
CA ALA A 139 18.76 -6.18 -6.21
C ALA A 139 19.00 -6.44 -7.71
N LYS A 140 19.72 -7.51 -8.06
CA LYS A 140 19.98 -7.92 -9.44
C LYS A 140 18.94 -8.90 -10.00
N ARG A 141 18.05 -9.41 -9.16
CA ARG A 141 17.05 -10.42 -9.49
C ARG A 141 15.66 -9.84 -9.73
N ILE A 142 15.33 -8.75 -9.05
CA ILE A 142 14.06 -8.03 -9.27
C ILE A 142 14.07 -7.31 -10.60
N ALA A 143 12.90 -7.25 -11.25
CA ALA A 143 12.74 -6.48 -12.47
C ALA A 143 12.72 -4.96 -12.22
N GLY A 144 12.30 -4.55 -11.01
CA GLY A 144 12.24 -3.16 -10.61
C GLY A 144 11.46 -2.96 -9.31
N ILE A 145 11.39 -1.71 -8.86
CA ILE A 145 10.60 -1.28 -7.71
C ILE A 145 9.68 -0.14 -8.18
N SER A 146 8.38 -0.28 -7.98
CA SER A 146 7.38 0.78 -8.20
C SER A 146 6.81 1.20 -6.85
N LEU A 147 7.26 2.34 -6.33
CA LEU A 147 6.86 2.81 -5.00
C LEU A 147 5.84 3.94 -5.06
N MET A 148 4.88 3.91 -4.15
CA MET A 148 4.06 5.07 -3.80
C MET A 148 4.81 5.84 -2.70
N GLY A 149 5.24 7.04 -3.05
CA GLY A 149 5.91 7.91 -2.09
C GLY A 149 6.66 9.03 -2.77
N GLY A 150 6.94 10.09 -2.00
CA GLY A 150 7.63 11.27 -2.50
C GLY A 150 6.79 12.20 -3.40
N GLY A 151 7.42 13.28 -3.85
CA GLY A 151 6.80 14.32 -4.66
C GLY A 151 7.59 15.63 -4.59
N THR A 152 7.36 16.56 -5.52
CA THR A 152 7.97 17.90 -5.47
C THR A 152 7.34 18.81 -4.40
N PHE A 153 6.25 18.37 -3.76
CA PHE A 153 5.62 18.95 -2.55
C PHE A 153 5.20 17.80 -1.62
N GLY A 154 5.18 18.02 -0.30
CA GLY A 154 4.80 16.98 0.68
C GLY A 154 3.33 17.02 1.11
N ASN A 155 2.80 15.89 1.59
CA ASN A 155 1.49 15.77 2.25
C ASN A 155 1.59 15.80 3.79
N ARG A 156 2.76 15.47 4.36
CA ARG A 156 3.00 15.43 5.81
C ARG A 156 3.75 16.66 6.30
N THR A 157 4.74 17.11 5.54
CA THR A 157 5.35 18.43 5.70
C THR A 157 5.29 19.18 4.37
N THR A 158 5.68 20.46 4.32
CA THR A 158 5.75 21.21 3.07
C THR A 158 6.66 20.58 2.02
N ALA A 159 7.59 19.71 2.42
CA ALA A 159 8.61 19.11 1.54
C ALA A 159 8.67 17.57 1.56
N ALA A 160 7.94 16.88 2.45
CA ALA A 160 8.01 15.43 2.60
C ALA A 160 6.65 14.75 2.54
N GLU A 161 6.61 13.68 1.77
CA GLU A 161 5.49 12.74 1.68
C GLU A 161 5.59 11.71 2.83
N PHE A 162 4.45 11.24 3.34
CA PHE A 162 4.31 10.42 4.53
C PHE A 162 5.19 9.16 4.52
N ASN A 163 5.11 8.32 3.48
CA ASN A 163 5.85 7.05 3.43
C ASN A 163 7.38 7.26 3.51
N ILE A 164 7.88 8.28 2.82
CA ILE A 164 9.30 8.64 2.86
C ILE A 164 9.68 9.32 4.20
N TRP A 165 8.77 10.10 4.79
CA TRP A 165 9.00 10.78 6.05
C TRP A 165 9.02 9.84 7.26
N VAL A 166 8.24 8.76 7.22
CA VAL A 166 8.16 7.76 8.29
C VAL A 166 9.48 6.99 8.44
N ASP A 167 10.12 6.62 7.34
CA ASP A 167 11.41 5.91 7.35
C ASP A 167 12.36 6.43 6.26
N PRO A 168 12.97 7.62 6.46
CA PRO A 168 13.85 8.22 5.47
C PRO A 168 15.15 7.42 5.28
N GLU A 169 15.62 6.71 6.30
CA GLU A 169 16.76 5.81 6.20
C GLU A 169 16.46 4.63 5.27
N ALA A 170 15.28 4.01 5.39
CA ALA A 170 14.84 2.98 4.47
C ALA A 170 14.71 3.52 3.04
N ALA A 171 14.18 4.73 2.87
CA ALA A 171 14.08 5.38 1.57
C ALA A 171 15.46 5.60 0.92
N ASP A 172 16.48 6.06 1.67
CA ASP A 172 17.84 6.22 1.15
C ASP A 172 18.43 4.88 0.66
N VAL A 173 18.17 3.79 1.38
CA VAL A 173 18.57 2.43 0.94
C VAL A 173 17.91 2.07 -0.39
N VAL A 174 16.59 2.22 -0.48
CA VAL A 174 15.84 1.87 -1.69
C VAL A 174 16.25 2.75 -2.86
N TYR A 175 16.44 4.06 -2.67
CA TYR A 175 16.89 4.95 -3.75
C TYR A 175 18.30 4.65 -4.27
N ARG A 176 19.16 4.06 -3.45
CA ARG A 176 20.54 3.71 -3.82
C ARG A 176 20.71 2.28 -4.34
N TYR A 177 19.64 1.50 -4.45
CA TYR A 177 19.76 0.08 -4.77
C TYR A 177 20.30 -0.22 -6.18
N GLY A 178 20.21 0.75 -7.10
CA GLY A 178 20.90 0.73 -8.39
C GLY A 178 20.14 0.07 -9.56
N GLY A 179 18.87 -0.30 -9.39
CA GLY A 179 18.02 -0.86 -10.45
C GLY A 179 16.87 0.06 -10.91
N PRO A 180 15.96 -0.44 -11.77
CA PRO A 180 14.80 0.31 -12.26
C PRO A 180 13.82 0.73 -11.16
N LEU A 181 13.75 2.03 -10.90
CA LEU A 181 12.87 2.63 -9.89
C LEU A 181 11.80 3.50 -10.55
N ILE A 182 10.53 3.25 -10.23
CA ILE A 182 9.40 4.07 -10.63
C ILE A 182 8.77 4.65 -9.37
N MET A 183 8.56 5.96 -9.37
CA MET A 183 7.98 6.67 -8.23
C MET A 183 6.62 7.27 -8.62
N ALA A 184 5.55 6.73 -8.03
CA ALA A 184 4.20 7.28 -8.12
C ALA A 184 3.99 8.28 -6.98
N GLY A 185 4.52 9.50 -7.14
CA GLY A 185 4.41 10.55 -6.14
C GLY A 185 3.04 11.23 -6.10
N LEU A 186 2.85 12.15 -5.14
CA LEU A 186 1.57 12.84 -4.88
C LEU A 186 0.97 13.58 -6.08
N HIS A 187 1.81 13.99 -7.05
CA HIS A 187 1.34 14.66 -8.27
C HIS A 187 0.47 13.78 -9.16
N VAL A 188 0.65 12.46 -9.10
CA VAL A 188 -0.13 11.48 -9.87
C VAL A 188 -1.35 11.04 -9.06
N THR A 189 -1.20 10.83 -7.75
CA THR A 189 -2.29 10.34 -6.88
C THR A 189 -3.33 11.42 -6.56
N HIS A 190 -2.97 12.71 -6.51
CA HIS A 190 -3.93 13.80 -6.30
C HIS A 190 -4.83 14.08 -7.53
N GLN A 191 -4.53 13.51 -8.69
CA GLN A 191 -5.35 13.68 -9.89
C GLN A 191 -6.62 12.82 -9.85
N PHE A 192 -6.61 11.71 -9.11
CA PHE A 192 -7.77 10.85 -8.96
C PHE A 192 -8.53 11.18 -7.67
N ARG A 193 -9.60 11.95 -7.84
CA ARG A 193 -10.48 12.38 -6.75
C ARG A 193 -11.66 11.43 -6.60
N ALA A 194 -11.91 10.94 -5.39
CA ALA A 194 -13.12 10.22 -5.03
C ALA A 194 -14.33 11.18 -4.93
N THR A 195 -14.76 11.75 -6.05
CA THR A 195 -15.92 12.66 -6.11
C THR A 195 -17.21 11.92 -5.76
N GLN A 196 -18.21 12.62 -5.20
CA GLN A 196 -19.52 12.00 -4.89
C GLN A 196 -20.12 11.18 -6.04
N PRO A 197 -20.15 11.67 -7.31
CA PRO A 197 -20.68 10.88 -8.41
C PRO A 197 -19.91 9.58 -8.73
N ARG A 198 -18.63 9.49 -8.35
CA ARG A 198 -17.84 8.25 -8.47
C ARG A 198 -18.16 7.29 -7.33
N ILE A 199 -18.28 7.81 -6.11
CA ILE A 199 -18.68 7.04 -4.93
C ILE A 199 -20.07 6.42 -5.16
N ASP A 200 -21.04 7.20 -5.63
CA ASP A 200 -22.39 6.72 -5.92
C ASP A 200 -22.39 5.62 -6.98
N LYS A 201 -21.55 5.75 -8.02
CA LYS A 201 -21.37 4.72 -9.04
C LYS A 201 -20.80 3.42 -8.47
N VAL A 202 -19.83 3.52 -7.56
CA VAL A 202 -19.25 2.34 -6.88
C VAL A 202 -20.30 1.67 -6.00
N LYS A 203 -21.04 2.45 -5.19
CA LYS A 203 -22.12 1.91 -4.34
C LYS A 203 -23.28 1.29 -5.12
N ALA A 204 -23.52 1.73 -6.36
CA ALA A 204 -24.54 1.15 -7.23
C ALA A 204 -24.12 -0.21 -7.83
N MET A 205 -22.86 -0.62 -7.72
CA MET A 205 -22.41 -1.92 -8.21
C MET A 205 -22.83 -3.04 -7.26
N PRO A 206 -23.19 -4.23 -7.78
CA PRO A 206 -23.53 -5.37 -6.94
C PRO A 206 -22.30 -5.91 -6.21
N GLY A 207 -22.52 -6.46 -5.02
CA GLY A 207 -21.51 -7.18 -4.24
C GLY A 207 -20.95 -6.41 -3.05
N GLN A 208 -20.54 -7.16 -2.03
CA GLN A 208 -20.06 -6.62 -0.76
C GLN A 208 -18.84 -5.70 -0.92
N LEU A 209 -17.88 -6.09 -1.76
CA LEU A 209 -16.68 -5.30 -2.03
C LEU A 209 -17.02 -3.88 -2.52
N ALA A 210 -17.99 -3.75 -3.42
CA ALA A 210 -18.38 -2.44 -3.96
C ALA A 210 -18.99 -1.54 -2.87
N HIS A 211 -19.80 -2.10 -1.98
CA HIS A 211 -20.41 -1.35 -0.89
C HIS A 211 -19.36 -0.89 0.11
N VAL A 212 -18.49 -1.81 0.55
CA VAL A 212 -17.36 -1.52 1.44
C VAL A 212 -16.48 -0.43 0.85
N MET A 213 -16.05 -0.56 -0.41
CA MET A 213 -15.21 0.45 -1.06
C MET A 213 -15.90 1.80 -1.20
N GLY A 214 -17.21 1.81 -1.50
CA GLY A 214 -17.97 3.05 -1.55
C GLY A 214 -18.02 3.78 -0.20
N ASP A 215 -18.16 3.04 0.89
CA ASP A 215 -18.18 3.60 2.25
C ASP A 215 -16.78 4.11 2.68
N LEU A 216 -15.73 3.32 2.41
CA LEU A 216 -14.34 3.72 2.62
C LEU A 216 -13.99 5.00 1.83
N MET A 217 -14.32 5.07 0.54
CA MET A 217 -14.07 6.26 -0.29
C MET A 217 -14.83 7.49 0.22
N GLN A 218 -16.03 7.31 0.78
CA GLN A 218 -16.80 8.39 1.38
C GLN A 218 -16.12 8.92 2.64
N PHE A 219 -15.71 8.03 3.55
CA PHE A 219 -15.03 8.41 4.78
C PHE A 219 -13.72 9.17 4.48
N PHE A 220 -12.88 8.59 3.63
CA PHE A 220 -11.62 9.19 3.21
C PHE A 220 -11.83 10.58 2.60
N THR A 221 -12.82 10.73 1.71
CA THR A 221 -13.17 12.02 1.10
C THR A 221 -13.59 13.06 2.14
N ASN A 222 -14.45 12.69 3.09
CA ASN A 222 -14.90 13.60 4.14
C ASN A 222 -13.74 14.06 5.02
N MET A 223 -12.86 13.15 5.42
CA MET A 223 -11.68 13.47 6.22
C MET A 223 -10.72 14.38 5.46
N TYR A 224 -10.50 14.14 4.18
CA TYR A 224 -9.63 14.94 3.33
C TYR A 224 -10.18 16.36 3.09
N MET A 225 -11.48 16.49 2.80
CA MET A 225 -12.16 17.78 2.61
C MET A 225 -12.19 18.62 3.89
N SER A 226 -12.34 17.99 5.05
CA SER A 226 -12.34 18.71 6.33
C SER A 226 -11.02 19.43 6.64
N ARG A 227 -9.91 18.97 6.05
CA ARG A 227 -8.56 19.50 6.30
C ARG A 227 -8.02 20.39 5.19
N HIS A 228 -8.60 20.31 3.99
CA HIS A 228 -8.14 21.07 2.85
C HIS A 228 -9.27 21.92 2.28
N HIS A 229 -9.28 23.20 2.64
CA HIS A 229 -10.25 24.17 2.13
C HIS A 229 -10.16 24.28 0.59
N GLY A 230 -11.29 24.08 -0.11
CA GLY A 230 -11.41 24.27 -1.56
C GLY A 230 -11.24 23.03 -2.43
N MET A 231 -11.34 21.81 -1.85
CA MET A 231 -11.26 20.56 -2.61
C MET A 231 -12.61 19.81 -2.72
N ASP A 232 -12.95 19.35 -3.93
CA ASP A 232 -14.10 18.49 -4.27
C ASP A 232 -13.72 16.99 -4.31
N GLY A 233 -13.23 16.41 -3.19
CA GLY A 233 -12.95 14.96 -3.08
C GLY A 233 -11.60 14.58 -2.47
N GLY A 234 -11.48 13.35 -1.93
CA GLY A 234 -10.21 12.78 -1.44
C GLY A 234 -9.31 12.25 -2.57
N ALA A 235 -7.99 12.38 -2.42
CA ALA A 235 -6.98 11.92 -3.39
C ALA A 235 -6.67 10.42 -3.23
N ALA A 236 -6.90 9.59 -4.25
CA ALA A 236 -6.55 8.16 -4.24
C ALA A 236 -5.60 7.81 -5.41
N PRO A 237 -4.69 6.82 -5.28
CA PRO A 237 -3.81 6.40 -6.37
C PRO A 237 -4.58 5.82 -7.56
N THR A 238 -4.05 6.03 -8.76
CA THR A 238 -4.65 5.59 -10.03
C THR A 238 -4.48 4.08 -10.29
N PRO A 239 -5.54 3.35 -10.69
CA PRO A 239 -5.44 2.22 -11.59
C PRO A 239 -5.30 2.72 -13.02
N GLU A 240 -4.20 2.43 -13.71
CA GLU A 240 -4.15 2.64 -15.16
C GLU A 240 -4.85 1.48 -15.89
N GLY A 241 -5.82 1.84 -16.75
CA GLY A 241 -6.16 1.21 -18.04
C GLY A 241 -6.46 -0.28 -18.12
#